data_AF-K1YEL2-F1
#
_entry.id   AF-K1YEL2-F1
#
_cell.length_a   1.000
_cell.length_b   1.000
_cell.length_c   1.000
_cell.angle_alpha   90.00
_cell.angle_beta   90.00
_cell.angle_gamma   90.00
#
_symmetry.space_group_name_H-M   'P 1'
#
loop_
_entity.id
_entity.type
_entity.pdbx_description
1 polymer ?
#
loop_
_entity_poly.entity_id
_entity_poly.type
_entity_poly.pdbx_seq_one_letter_code
_entity_poly.pdbx_strand_id
1 'polypeptide(L)' 'MVFKELGLVVIDEEHRFGVAHKEKLKKLRAEVDILTLTATPIPRTLQMSLLSIRDLSVISTPPIHRQP' A
#
# COMPACT_ATOMS: atom_id res chain seq x y z
N MET A 1 -7.39 6.46 20.71
CA MET A 1 -6.33 5.43 20.77
C MET A 1 -5.07 6.06 20.23
N VAL A 2 -3.99 6.09 21.00
CA VAL A 2 -2.70 6.64 20.59
C VAL A 2 -1.72 5.48 20.59
N PHE A 3 -1.02 5.26 19.48
CA PHE A 3 0.01 4.23 19.41
C PHE A 3 1.23 4.69 20.21
N LYS A 4 1.81 3.79 21.00
CA LYS A 4 2.98 4.11 21.84
C LYS A 4 4.21 4.38 20.97
N GLU A 5 4.50 3.45 20.05
CA GLU A 5 5.61 3.51 19.09
C GLU A 5 5.15 2.84 17.80
N LEU A 6 4.75 3.62 16.79
CA LEU A 6 4.27 3.08 15.52
C LEU A 6 5.44 3.03 14.52
N GLY A 7 5.92 1.84 14.19
CA GLY A 7 7.03 1.66 13.23
C GLY A 7 6.60 1.23 11.82
N LEU A 8 5.43 0.61 11.68
CA LEU A 8 4.95 0.08 10.39
C LEU A 8 3.42 0.21 10.28
N VAL A 9 2.96 0.60 9.11
CA VAL A 9 1.54 0.54 8.71
C VAL A 9 1.39 -0.37 7.51
N VAL A 10 0.54 -1.39 7.64
CA VAL A 10 0.13 -2.26 6.53
C VAL A 10 -1.26 -1.86 6.07
N ILE A 11 -1.39 -1.54 4.79
CA ILE A 11 -2.67 -1.20 4.15
C ILE A 11 -2.99 -2.32 3.18
N ASP A 12 -4.13 -2.98 3.37
CA ASP A 12 -4.63 -3.99 2.44
C ASP A 12 -5.80 -3.43 1.61
N GLU A 13 -5.90 -3.87 0.36
CA GLU A 13 -6.88 -3.39 -0.63
C GLU A 13 -7.03 -1.86 -0.69
N GLU A 14 -5.91 -1.16 -0.97
CA GLU A 14 -5.82 0.31 -0.98
C GLU A 14 -6.96 1.01 -1.75
N HIS A 15 -7.47 0.38 -2.81
CA HIS A 15 -8.55 0.91 -3.63
C HIS A 15 -9.85 1.15 -2.82
N ARG A 16 -10.04 0.46 -1.70
CA ARG A 16 -11.17 0.65 -0.77
C ARG A 16 -11.03 1.91 0.09
N PHE A 17 -9.84 2.51 0.16
CA PHE A 17 -9.58 3.69 0.99
C PHE A 17 -9.85 4.98 0.22
N GLY A 18 -10.76 5.80 0.79
CA GLY A 18 -11.04 7.14 0.30
C GLY A 18 -9.84 8.09 0.42
N VAL A 19 -9.90 9.22 -0.29
CA VAL A 19 -8.82 10.22 -0.33
C VAL A 19 -8.48 10.74 1.08
N ALA A 20 -9.48 11.01 1.91
CA ALA A 20 -9.29 11.50 3.28
C ALA A 20 -8.49 10.52 4.16
N HIS A 21 -8.74 9.22 4.02
CA HIS A 21 -7.97 8.20 4.75
C HIS A 21 -6.52 8.18 4.29
N LYS A 22 -6.29 8.26 2.97
CA LYS A 22 -4.95 8.27 2.39
C LYS A 22 -4.16 9.51 2.79
N GLU A 23 -4.78 10.68 2.88
CA GLU A 23 -4.12 11.90 3.37
C GLU A 23 -3.72 11.79 4.84
N LYS A 24 -4.56 11.18 5.69
CA LYS A 24 -4.20 10.92 7.09
C LYS A 24 -3.00 9.96 7.21
N LEU A 25 -2.95 8.94 6.36
CA LEU A 25 -1.85 7.96 6.33
C LEU A 25 -0.56 8.56 5.77
N LYS A 26 -0.63 9.45 4.77
CA LYS A 26 0.55 10.17 4.25
C LYS A 26 1.24 11.00 5.31
N LYS A 27 0.49 11.62 6.24
CA LYS A 27 1.06 12.38 7.35
C LYS A 27 1.92 11.52 8.27
N LEU A 28 1.62 10.22 8.37
CA LEU A 28 2.40 9.26 9.17
C LEU A 28 3.67 8.77 8.44
N ARG A 29 3.74 8.89 7.11
CA ARG A 29 4.86 8.37 6.29
C ARG A 29 6.21 9.02 6.59
N ALA A 30 6.22 10.23 7.18
CA ALA A 30 7.47 10.90 7.57
C ALA A 30 8.16 10.22 8.77
N GLU A 31 7.40 9.47 9.57
CA GLU A 31 7.88 8.89 10.82
C GLU A 31 7.74 7.35 10.85
N VAL A 32 7.06 6.76 9.86
CA VAL A 32 6.61 5.37 9.89
C VAL A 32 6.70 4.72 8.50
N ASP A 33 7.16 3.47 8.45
CA ASP A 33 7.19 2.68 7.21
C ASP A 33 5.77 2.29 6.78
N ILE A 34 5.51 2.29 5.46
CA ILE A 34 4.20 1.95 4.90
C ILE A 34 4.34 0.83 3.87
N LEU A 35 3.72 -0.32 4.17
CA LEU A 35 3.53 -1.42 3.24
C LEU A 35 2.09 -1.39 2.71
N THR A 36 1.93 -1.39 1.38
CA THR A 36 0.61 -1.42 0.74
C THR A 36 0.46 -2.68 -0.10
N LEU A 37 -0.59 -3.43 0.16
CA LEU A 37 -0.98 -4.66 -0.53
C LEU A 37 -2.29 -4.36 -1.26
N THR A 38 -2.39 -4.79 -2.53
CA THR A 38 -3.62 -4.66 -3.31
C THR A 38 -3.58 -5.61 -4.50
N ALA A 39 -4.71 -6.25 -4.78
CA ALA A 39 -4.87 -6.98 -6.04
C ALA A 39 -5.04 -6.05 -7.25
N THR A 40 -5.47 -4.80 -7.00
CA THR A 40 -5.73 -3.79 -8.04
C THR A 40 -5.06 -2.46 -7.68
N PRO A 41 -3.85 -2.18 -8.21
CA PRO A 41 -3.20 -0.91 -7.96
C PRO A 41 -3.98 0.22 -8.64
N ILE A 42 -4.20 1.32 -7.91
CA ILE A 42 -4.81 2.53 -8.48
C ILE A 42 -3.87 3.07 -9.58
N PRO A 43 -4.38 3.53 -10.75
CA PRO A 43 -3.52 3.93 -11.89
C PRO A 43 -2.42 4.94 -11.54
N ARG A 44 -2.72 5.92 -10.69
CA ARG A 44 -1.73 6.91 -10.22
C ARG A 44 -0.65 6.29 -9.34
N THR A 45 -1.02 5.34 -8.47
CA THR A 45 -0.07 4.63 -7.60
C THR A 45 0.88 3.76 -8.44
N LEU A 46 0.35 3.09 -9.47
CA LEU A 46 1.16 2.34 -10.43
C LEU A 46 2.13 3.27 -11.18
N GLN A 47 1.66 4.41 -11.68
CA GLN A 47 2.51 5.39 -12.37
C GLN A 47 3.67 5.87 -11.50
N MET A 48 3.41 6.21 -10.23
CA MET A 48 4.47 6.62 -9.29
C MET A 48 5.51 5.52 -9.11
N SER A 49 5.09 4.26 -9.14
CA SER A 49 5.99 3.13 -9.01
C SER A 49 6.88 2.95 -10.25
N LEU A 50 6.29 3.08 -11.44
CA LEU A 50 7.02 3.03 -12.71
C LEU A 50 8.04 4.17 -12.87
N LEU A 51 7.75 5.33 -12.26
CA LEU A 51 8.68 6.47 -12.18
C LEU A 51 9.73 6.33 -11.06
N SER A 52 9.80 5.18 -10.37
CA SER A 52 10.70 4.92 -9.24
C SER A 52 10.54 5.91 -8.07
N ILE A 53 9.39 6.59 -7.97
CA ILE A 53 9.02 7.44 -6.83
C ILE A 53 8.56 6.58 -5.65
N ARG A 54 8.17 5.32 -5.93
CA ARG A 54 7.74 4.33 -4.95
C ARG A 54 8.21 2.95 -5.38
N ASP A 55 8.75 2.18 -4.44
CA ASP A 55 9.09 0.79 -4.72
C ASP A 55 7.83 -0.06 -4.91
N LEU A 56 7.88 -0.97 -5.87
CA LEU A 56 6.81 -1.89 -6.21
C LEU A 56 7.37 -3.29 -6.35
N SER A 57 6.74 -4.23 -5.63
CA SER A 57 6.96 -5.66 -5.79
C SER A 57 5.68 -6.30 -6.34
N VAL A 58 5.83 -7.12 -7.37
CA VAL A 58 4.71 -7.81 -8.04
C VAL A 58 4.83 -9.31 -7.81
N ILE A 59 3.79 -9.90 -7.23
CA ILE A 59 3.68 -11.35 -7.02
C ILE A 59 2.78 -11.93 -8.12
N SER A 60 3.41 -12.40 -9.20
CA SER A 60 2.69 -12.92 -10.37
C SER A 60 2.36 -14.41 -10.28
N THR A 61 3.14 -15.18 -9.53
CA THR A 61 2.97 -16.64 -9.44
C THR A 61 1.84 -16.99 -8.47
N PRO A 62 0.75 -17.63 -8.93
CA PRO A 62 -0.32 -18.06 -8.04
C PRO A 62 0.13 -19.25 -7.16
N PRO A 63 -0.53 -19.48 -6.02
CA PRO A 63 -0.33 -20.69 -5.22
C PRO A 63 -0.64 -21.97 -6.02
N ILE A 64 0.04 -23.08 -5.69
CA ILE A 64 0.00 -24.38 -6.39
C ILE A 64 -1.43 -24.93 -6.62
N HIS A 65 -2.39 -24.55 -5.77
CA HIS A 65 -3.77 -25.05 -5.82
C HIS A 65 -4.81 -23.96 -6.16
N ARG A 66 -4.40 -22.85 -6.76
CA ARG A 66 -5.34 -21.78 -7.16
C ARG A 66 -6.16 -22.26 -8.36
N GLN A 67 -7.47 -22.38 -8.17
CA GLN A 67 -8.45 -22.57 -9.25
C GLN A 67 -8.86 -21.20 -9.83
N PRO A 68 -9.31 -21.14 -11.10
CA PRO A 68 -9.78 -19.90 -11.73
C PRO A 68 -10.88 -19.18 -10.94
#